data_AF-A0A8C2G705-F1
#
_entry.id   AF-A0A8C2G705-F1
#
_cell.length_a   1.000
_cell.length_b   1.000
_cell.length_c   1.000
_cell.angle_alpha   90.00
_cell.angle_beta   90.00
_cell.angle_gamma   90.00
#
_symmetry.space_group_name_H-M   'P 1'
#
loop_
_entity.id
_entity.type
_entity.pdbx_description
1 polymer ?
#
loop_
_entity_poly.entity_id
_entity_poly.type
_entity_poly.pdbx_seq_one_letter_code
_entity_poly.pdbx_strand_id
1 'polypeptide(L)'
;MTSDLPVLLAAVSILSALHLALQAKRVGWSRMKHKIMPPTVTGPPEFERTFRAHQNSIEMYSVFLVVLWISGIFCSEVLASLGGLLYVVGREMYFTGYIRESKKRLPGFYLAVCALLFLTVTATIGIIQAFLNKYLNTRLL
;
A
#
# COMPACT_ATOMS: atom_id res chain seq x y z
N MET A 1 -9.38 -14.76 27.42
CA MET A 1 -9.67 -14.24 26.07
C MET A 1 -8.38 -14.35 25.29
N THR A 2 -8.27 -15.30 24.38
CA THR A 2 -7.18 -15.30 23.41
C THR A 2 -7.28 -13.98 22.66
N SER A 3 -6.30 -13.10 22.80
CA SER A 3 -6.14 -12.02 21.84
C SER A 3 -5.79 -12.72 20.54
N ASP A 4 -6.79 -13.02 19.71
CA ASP A 4 -6.57 -13.68 18.43
C ASP A 4 -5.52 -12.86 17.68
N LEU A 5 -4.41 -13.52 17.32
CA LEU A 5 -3.29 -12.88 16.66
C LEU A 5 -3.82 -12.22 15.37
N PRO A 6 -3.30 -11.05 14.96
CA PRO A 6 -3.76 -10.34 13.77
C PRO A 6 -3.23 -11.02 12.49
N VAL A 7 -3.64 -12.27 12.26
CA VAL A 7 -3.16 -13.16 11.20
C VAL A 7 -3.48 -12.59 9.82
N LEU A 8 -4.65 -11.94 9.64
CA LEU A 8 -5.03 -11.36 8.36
C LEU A 8 -4.20 -10.12 8.04
N LEU A 9 -3.85 -9.29 9.03
CA LEU A 9 -2.96 -8.14 8.81
C LEU A 9 -1.54 -8.60 8.49
N ALA A 10 -1.05 -9.62 9.20
CA ALA A 10 0.26 -10.20 8.95
C ALA A 10 0.33 -10.81 7.53
N ALA A 11 -0.70 -11.55 7.11
CA ALA A 11 -0.78 -12.13 5.77
C ALA A 11 -0.79 -11.05 4.67
N VAL A 12 -1.59 -9.99 4.83
CA VAL A 12 -1.61 -8.86 3.88
C VAL A 12 -0.28 -8.11 3.87
N SER A 13 0.37 -7.96 5.02
CA SER A 13 1.69 -7.33 5.13
C SER A 13 2.74 -8.12 4.33
N ILE A 14 2.82 -9.45 4.52
CA ILE A 14 3.73 -10.32 3.75
C ILE A 14 3.41 -10.28 2.25
N LEU A 15 2.12 -10.39 1.88
CA LEU A 15 1.70 -10.32 0.49
C LEU A 15 2.13 -9.00 -0.17
N SER A 16 1.91 -7.87 0.51
CA SER A 16 2.27 -6.54 0.02
C SER A 16 3.79 -6.33 -0.06
N ALA A 17 4.57 -6.89 0.87
CA ALA A 17 6.03 -6.88 0.83
C ALA A 17 6.56 -7.67 -0.37
N LEU A 18 6.01 -8.86 -0.61
CA LEU A 18 6.33 -9.68 -1.78
C LEU A 18 5.97 -8.95 -3.07
N HIS A 19 4.81 -8.29 -3.13
CA HIS A 19 4.41 -7.46 -4.27
C HIS A 19 5.41 -6.34 -4.55
N LEU A 20 5.85 -5.62 -3.52
CA LEU A 20 6.86 -4.57 -3.66
C LEU A 20 8.22 -5.12 -4.13
N ALA A 21 8.63 -6.29 -3.62
CA ALA A 21 9.84 -6.98 -4.06
C ALA A 21 9.76 -7.43 -5.53
N LEU A 22 8.60 -7.88 -5.99
CA LEU A 22 8.36 -8.22 -7.40
C LEU A 22 8.46 -6.97 -8.30
N GLN A 23 7.98 -5.81 -7.85
CA GLN A 23 8.19 -4.55 -8.57
C GLN A 23 9.68 -4.17 -8.65
N ALA A 24 10.43 -4.34 -7.55
CA ALA A 24 11.88 -4.13 -7.53
C ALA A 24 12.59 -5.04 -8.55
N LYS A 25 12.20 -6.33 -8.60
CA LYS A 25 12.71 -7.29 -9.59
C LYS A 25 12.44 -6.82 -11.02
N ARG A 26 11.23 -6.30 -11.31
CA ARG A 26 10.88 -5.75 -12.63
C ARG A 26 11.72 -4.51 -12.98
N VAL A 27 12.09 -3.67 -12.02
CA VAL A 27 13.07 -2.59 -12.24
C VAL A 27 14.44 -3.16 -12.61
N GLY A 28 14.91 -4.19 -11.90
CA GLY A 28 16.17 -4.88 -12.22
C GLY A 28 16.20 -5.45 -13.63
N TRP A 29 15.10 -6.08 -14.06
CA TRP A 29 14.92 -6.54 -15.44
C TRP A 29 14.93 -5.39 -16.45
N SER A 30 14.27 -4.28 -16.14
CA SER A 30 14.26 -3.09 -17.01
C SER A 30 15.65 -2.47 -17.13
N ARG A 31 16.46 -2.46 -16.05
CA ARG A 31 17.88 -2.06 -16.11
C ARG A 31 18.68 -2.91 -17.08
N MET A 32 18.56 -4.24 -17.01
CA MET A 32 19.25 -5.14 -17.93
C MET A 32 18.81 -4.93 -19.38
N LYS A 33 17.50 -4.85 -19.62
CA LYS A 33 16.92 -4.63 -20.96
C LYS A 33 17.46 -3.35 -21.61
N HIS A 34 17.55 -2.26 -20.84
CA HIS A 34 17.95 -0.95 -21.33
C HIS A 34 19.43 -0.61 -21.07
N LYS A 35 20.21 -1.58 -20.57
CA LYS A 35 21.64 -1.43 -20.22
C LYS A 35 21.94 -0.25 -19.28
N ILE A 36 21.05 0.00 -18.31
CA ILE A 36 21.21 1.11 -17.34
C ILE A 36 21.97 0.63 -16.11
N MET A 37 23.28 0.89 -16.10
CA MET A 37 24.16 0.58 -14.98
C MET A 37 23.88 1.49 -13.77
N PRO A 38 23.81 0.95 -12.54
CA PRO A 38 23.84 1.77 -11.33
C PRO A 38 25.09 2.66 -11.28
N PRO A 39 25.03 3.89 -10.71
CA PRO A 39 23.91 4.49 -9.97
C PRO A 39 22.86 5.20 -10.87
N THR A 40 22.98 5.12 -12.19
CA THR A 40 22.11 5.85 -13.13
C THR A 40 20.63 5.48 -12.95
N VAL A 41 19.77 6.51 -12.95
CA VAL A 41 18.30 6.39 -12.79
C VAL A 41 17.50 7.05 -13.92
N THR A 42 18.19 7.60 -14.92
CA THR A 42 17.61 8.17 -16.15
C THR A 42 17.90 7.27 -17.35
N GLY A 43 17.13 7.39 -18.42
CA GLY A 43 17.30 6.56 -19.62
C GLY A 43 16.09 6.61 -20.55
N PRO A 44 15.84 5.55 -21.33
CA PRO A 44 14.66 5.48 -22.18
C PRO A 44 13.37 5.64 -21.36
N PRO A 45 12.31 6.27 -21.91
CA PRO A 45 11.07 6.51 -21.17
C PRO A 45 10.44 5.27 -20.54
N GLU A 46 10.61 4.08 -21.14
CA GLU A 46 10.15 2.80 -20.58
C GLU A 46 10.85 2.46 -19.25
N PHE A 47 12.17 2.64 -19.19
CA PHE A 47 12.94 2.44 -17.97
C PHE A 47 12.55 3.44 -16.90
N GLU A 48 12.49 4.74 -17.24
CA GLU A 48 12.15 5.79 -16.28
C GLU A 48 10.76 5.59 -15.68
N ARG A 49 9.75 5.23 -16.49
CA ARG A 49 8.41 4.91 -15.97
C ARG A 49 8.42 3.69 -15.06
N THR A 50 9.16 2.64 -15.41
CA THR A 50 9.29 1.44 -14.55
C THR A 50 9.93 1.79 -13.20
N PHE A 51 11.01 2.56 -13.24
CA PHE A 51 11.71 3.02 -12.04
C PHE A 51 10.84 3.93 -11.17
N ARG A 52 10.18 4.94 -11.75
CA ARG A 52 9.29 5.87 -11.03
C ARG A 52 8.04 5.17 -10.48
N ALA A 53 7.48 4.19 -11.19
CA ALA A 53 6.35 3.41 -10.71
C ALA A 53 6.70 2.65 -9.43
N HIS A 54 7.89 2.01 -9.39
CA HIS A 54 8.37 1.32 -8.20
C HIS A 54 8.71 2.29 -7.06
N GLN A 55 9.42 3.38 -7.34
CA GLN A 55 9.77 4.39 -6.33
C GLN A 55 8.54 4.97 -5.65
N ASN A 56 7.51 5.31 -6.42
CA ASN A 56 6.26 5.78 -5.83
C ASN A 56 5.58 4.70 -4.96
N SER A 57 5.75 3.41 -5.25
CA SER A 57 5.23 2.34 -4.38
C SER A 57 5.99 2.31 -3.06
N ILE A 58 7.31 2.48 -3.08
CA ILE A 58 8.13 2.58 -1.88
C ILE A 58 7.71 3.79 -1.03
N GLU A 59 7.58 4.97 -1.65
CA GLU A 59 7.18 6.22 -0.99
C GLU A 59 5.86 6.07 -0.23
N MET A 60 4.90 5.30 -0.79
CA MET A 60 3.57 5.09 -0.18
C MET A 60 3.49 3.87 0.74
N TYR A 61 4.48 2.98 0.72
CA TYR A 61 4.42 1.70 1.44
C TYR A 61 4.42 1.88 2.96
N SER A 62 5.20 2.85 3.47
CA SER A 62 5.21 3.18 4.90
C SER A 62 3.85 3.70 5.38
N VAL A 63 3.25 4.62 4.62
CA VAL A 63 1.90 5.16 4.90
C VAL A 63 0.88 4.03 4.94
N PHE A 64 0.91 3.16 3.93
CA PHE A 64 0.05 1.98 3.84
C PHE A 64 0.15 1.09 5.08
N LEU A 65 1.37 0.70 5.49
CA LEU A 65 1.55 -0.18 6.65
C LEU A 65 1.03 0.47 7.93
N VAL A 66 1.29 1.76 8.15
CA VAL A 66 0.80 2.47 9.33
C VAL A 66 -0.73 2.43 9.39
N VAL A 67 -1.42 2.80 8.31
CA VAL A 67 -2.89 2.86 8.32
C VAL A 67 -3.55 1.48 8.32
N LEU A 68 -2.93 0.48 7.68
CA LEU A 68 -3.39 -0.92 7.73
C LEU A 68 -3.42 -1.43 9.17
N TRP A 69 -2.30 -1.30 9.88
CA TRP A 69 -2.16 -1.84 11.23
C TRP A 69 -3.01 -1.09 12.24
N ILE A 70 -3.04 0.25 12.19
CA ILE A 70 -3.89 1.03 13.10
C ILE A 70 -5.37 0.71 12.84
N SER A 71 -5.81 0.67 11.58
CA SER A 71 -7.19 0.28 11.25
C SER A 71 -7.54 -1.12 11.76
N GLY A 72 -6.64 -2.08 11.60
CA GLY A 72 -6.89 -3.46 11.99
C GLY A 72 -6.95 -3.66 13.50
N ILE A 73 -6.06 -3.00 14.25
CA ILE A 73 -5.99 -3.09 15.71
C ILE A 73 -7.14 -2.32 16.38
N PHE A 74 -7.43 -1.10 15.91
CA PHE A 74 -8.36 -0.20 16.61
C PHE A 74 -9.80 -0.26 16.11
N CYS A 75 -10.05 -0.80 14.91
CA CYS A 75 -11.40 -0.82 14.33
C CYS A 75 -11.83 -2.24 13.96
N SER A 76 -11.24 -2.85 12.94
CA SER A 76 -11.60 -4.20 12.50
C SER A 76 -10.51 -4.81 11.65
N GLU A 77 -10.00 -5.98 12.08
CA GLU A 77 -8.98 -6.73 11.35
C GLU A 77 -9.45 -7.10 9.93
N VAL A 78 -10.68 -7.62 9.81
CA VAL A 78 -11.26 -8.07 8.54
C VAL A 78 -11.42 -6.90 7.56
N LEU A 79 -11.98 -5.77 8.00
CA LEU A 79 -12.16 -4.61 7.13
C LEU A 79 -10.82 -4.02 6.71
N ALA A 80 -9.85 -3.94 7.63
CA ALA A 80 -8.51 -3.47 7.33
C ALA A 80 -7.81 -4.38 6.29
N SER A 81 -7.91 -5.70 6.44
CA SER A 81 -7.35 -6.65 5.47
C SER A 81 -8.00 -6.55 4.09
N LEU A 82 -9.33 -6.36 4.01
CA LEU A 82 -10.01 -6.10 2.73
C LEU A 82 -9.52 -4.81 2.08
N GLY A 83 -9.43 -3.72 2.86
CA GLY A 83 -8.86 -2.45 2.39
C GLY A 83 -7.41 -2.60 1.93
N GLY A 84 -6.61 -3.41 2.64
CA GLY A 84 -5.23 -3.68 2.26
C GLY A 84 -5.09 -4.51 0.99
N LEU A 85 -5.95 -5.50 0.76
CA LEU A 85 -6.00 -6.23 -0.51
C LEU A 85 -6.36 -5.30 -1.68
N LEU A 86 -7.34 -4.42 -1.49
CA LEU A 86 -7.70 -3.41 -2.49
C LEU A 86 -6.53 -2.47 -2.81
N TYR A 87 -5.75 -2.06 -1.79
CA TYR A 87 -4.53 -1.29 -1.99
C TYR A 87 -3.52 -2.04 -2.85
N VAL A 88 -3.22 -3.31 -2.56
CA VAL A 88 -2.27 -4.12 -3.36
C VAL A 88 -2.74 -4.25 -4.81
N VAL A 89 -4.03 -4.50 -5.05
CA VAL A 89 -4.62 -4.53 -6.40
C VAL A 89 -4.45 -3.19 -7.10
N GLY A 90 -4.77 -2.08 -6.42
CA GLY A 90 -4.56 -0.73 -6.94
C GLY A 90 -3.10 -0.45 -7.30
N ARG A 91 -2.15 -0.89 -6.47
CA ARG A 91 -0.70 -0.75 -6.74
C ARG A 91 -0.26 -1.58 -7.94
N GLU A 92 -0.78 -2.79 -8.17
CA GLU A 92 -0.45 -3.57 -9.36
C GLU A 92 -1.03 -2.94 -10.64
N MET A 93 -2.28 -2.47 -10.59
CA MET A 93 -2.90 -1.73 -11.69
C MET A 93 -2.12 -0.45 -12.00
N TYR A 94 -1.72 0.30 -10.97
CA TYR A 94 -0.91 1.51 -11.11
C TYR A 94 0.41 1.19 -11.79
N PHE A 95 1.14 0.20 -11.28
CA PHE A 95 2.47 -0.14 -11.74
C PHE A 95 2.48 -0.64 -13.19
N THR A 96 1.62 -1.61 -13.50
CA THR A 96 1.51 -2.18 -14.85
C THR A 96 1.00 -1.17 -15.87
N GLY A 97 0.04 -0.32 -15.47
CA GLY A 97 -0.43 0.81 -16.28
C GLY A 97 0.69 1.80 -16.59
N TYR A 98 1.43 2.21 -15.56
CA TYR A 98 2.48 3.23 -15.70
C TYR A 98 3.63 2.77 -16.61
N ILE A 99 4.08 1.51 -16.50
CA ILE A 99 5.14 0.99 -17.38
C ILE A 99 4.75 1.14 -18.85
N ARG A 100 3.49 0.81 -19.19
CA ARG A 100 2.96 0.91 -20.54
C ARG A 100 2.85 2.37 -20.99
N GLU A 101 2.24 3.23 -20.19
CA GLU A 101 2.02 4.63 -20.52
C GLU A 101 1.75 5.47 -19.28
N SER A 102 2.27 6.69 -19.23
CA SER A 102 2.11 7.59 -18.08
C SER A 102 0.65 7.85 -17.68
N LYS A 103 -0.28 7.97 -18.65
CA LYS A 103 -1.71 8.22 -18.37
C LYS A 103 -2.42 6.98 -17.81
N LYS A 104 -1.98 5.77 -18.18
CA LYS A 104 -2.60 4.50 -17.76
C LYS A 104 -2.34 4.16 -16.28
N ARG A 105 -1.52 4.92 -15.58
CA ARG A 105 -1.32 4.78 -14.13
C ARG A 105 -2.53 5.22 -13.31
N LEU A 106 -3.36 6.13 -13.84
CA LEU A 106 -4.38 6.84 -13.07
C LEU A 106 -5.47 5.95 -12.44
N PRO A 107 -6.05 4.95 -13.12
CA PRO A 107 -7.09 4.12 -12.50
C PRO A 107 -6.59 3.38 -11.25
N GLY A 108 -5.40 2.76 -11.35
CA GLY A 108 -4.77 2.09 -10.20
C GLY A 108 -4.34 3.07 -9.11
N PHE A 109 -3.89 4.27 -9.48
CA PHE A 109 -3.59 5.34 -8.53
C PHE A 109 -4.82 5.69 -7.68
N TYR A 110 -5.96 5.96 -8.32
CA TYR A 110 -7.18 6.33 -7.60
C TYR A 110 -7.70 5.19 -6.72
N LEU A 111 -7.65 3.94 -7.20
CA LEU A 111 -8.03 2.79 -6.38
C LEU A 111 -7.17 2.68 -5.12
N ALA A 112 -5.84 2.83 -5.26
CA ALA A 112 -4.92 2.79 -4.13
C ALA A 112 -5.16 3.96 -3.15
N VAL A 113 -5.43 5.17 -3.66
CA VAL A 113 -5.76 6.33 -2.82
C VAL A 113 -7.08 6.13 -2.06
N CYS A 114 -8.13 5.63 -2.72
CA CYS A 114 -9.40 5.33 -2.07
C CYS A 114 -9.22 4.27 -0.97
N ALA A 115 -8.43 3.23 -1.21
CA ALA A 115 -8.11 2.22 -0.19
C ALA A 115 -7.36 2.83 1.00
N LEU A 116 -6.37 3.70 0.76
CA LEU A 116 -5.65 4.41 1.81
C LEU A 116 -6.57 5.33 2.63
N LEU A 117 -7.45 6.08 1.96
CA LEU A 117 -8.42 6.95 2.63
C LEU A 117 -9.38 6.13 3.50
N PHE A 118 -9.89 5.02 2.99
CA PHE A 118 -10.72 4.09 3.75
C PHE A 118 -10.00 3.62 5.02
N LEU A 119 -8.77 3.09 4.90
CA LEU A 119 -7.97 2.64 6.04
C LEU A 119 -7.66 3.78 7.04
N THR A 120 -7.43 4.99 6.53
CA THR A 120 -7.15 6.17 7.38
C THR A 120 -8.38 6.58 8.18
N VAL A 121 -9.57 6.55 7.55
CA VAL A 121 -10.83 6.89 8.22
C VAL A 121 -11.15 5.85 9.30
N THR A 122 -11.05 4.56 9.00
CA THR A 122 -11.31 3.50 9.97
C THR A 122 -10.30 3.51 11.12
N ALA A 123 -9.02 3.75 10.84
CA ALA A 123 -7.98 3.96 11.85
C ALA A 123 -8.33 5.14 12.78
N THR A 124 -8.75 6.27 12.21
CA THR A 124 -9.09 7.49 12.97
C THR A 124 -10.32 7.26 13.85
N ILE A 125 -11.38 6.65 13.30
CA ILE A 125 -12.59 6.30 14.06
C ILE A 125 -12.24 5.37 15.23
N GLY A 126 -11.44 4.33 14.97
CA GLY A 126 -11.01 3.39 16.00
C GLY A 126 -10.19 4.06 17.12
N ILE A 127 -9.26 4.95 16.78
CA ILE A 127 -8.48 5.73 17.76
C ILE A 127 -9.41 6.61 18.60
N ILE A 128 -10.33 7.36 17.96
CA ILE A 128 -11.26 8.24 18.66
C ILE A 128 -12.13 7.42 19.63
N GLN A 129 -12.68 6.29 19.19
CA GLN A 129 -13.48 5.43 20.05
C GLN A 129 -12.68 4.89 21.24
N ALA A 130 -11.44 4.44 21.00
CA ALA A 130 -10.56 3.97 22.07
C ALA A 130 -10.21 5.09 23.07
N PHE A 131 -9.97 6.31 22.60
CA PHE A 131 -9.71 7.48 23.43
C PHE A 131 -10.92 7.84 24.30
N LEU A 132 -12.11 7.94 23.71
CA LEU A 132 -13.35 8.28 24.41
C LEU A 132 -13.69 7.24 25.49
N ASN A 133 -13.56 5.96 25.16
CA ASN A 133 -13.78 4.87 26.11
C ASN A 133 -12.77 4.93 27.27
N LYS A 134 -11.50 5.21 26.98
CA LYS A 134 -10.42 5.17 27.98
C LYS A 134 -10.41 6.38 28.91
N TYR A 135 -10.69 7.57 28.39
CA TYR A 135 -10.49 8.82 29.13
C TYR A 135 -11.78 9.56 29.49
N LEU A 136 -12.86 9.38 28.73
CA LEU A 136 -14.13 10.09 28.95
C LEU A 136 -15.25 9.16 29.44
N ASN A 137 -15.01 7.84 29.49
CA ASN A 137 -16.01 6.83 29.87
C ASN A 137 -17.32 6.92 29.05
N THR A 138 -17.21 7.40 27.81
CA THR A 138 -18.31 7.56 26.84
C THR A 138 -18.06 6.69 25.61
N ARG A 139 -19.07 5.96 25.16
CA ARG A 139 -19.06 5.28 23.85
C ARG A 139 -19.67 6.19 22.79
N LEU A 140 -18.97 6.34 21.67
CA LEU A 140 -19.49 7.07 20.49
C LEU A 140 -20.51 6.23 19.70
N LEU A 141 -20.47 4.90 19.86
CA LEU A 141 -21.33 3.88 19.26
C LEU A 141 -21.53 2.72 20.27
#